data_AF-A0ABD5WKL2-F1
#
_entry.id   AF-A0ABD5WKL2-F1
#
_cell.length_a   1.000
_cell.length_b   1.000
_cell.length_c   1.000
_cell.angle_alpha   90.00
_cell.angle_beta   90.00
_cell.angle_gamma   90.00
#
_symmetry.space_group_name_H-M   'P 1'
#
loop_
_entity.id
_entity.type
_entity.pdbx_description
1 polymer ?
#
loop_
_entity_poly.entity_id
_entity_poly.type
_entity_poly.pdbx_seq_one_letter_code
_entity_poly.pdbx_strand_id
1 'polypeptide(L)'
;MRRRGPAVADNLVYHVAEFGVEARRVETGERVWRFGGRTEGQPEIDLVSTPVVASDSVYVPGWIQRDTMYGHLFVLDAQAGTEQTRVELGRNQEMGRSTPAVTSDLVFAATDAGDLYAFGECGTSILDSCLID
;
A
#
# COMPACT_ATOMS: atom_id res chain seq x y z
N MET A 1 9.44 -16.18 11.97
CA MET A 1 9.39 -14.76 12.38
C MET A 1 9.13 -13.92 11.14
N ARG A 2 7.98 -13.22 11.05
CA ARG A 2 7.76 -12.23 9.97
C ARG A 2 8.39 -10.91 10.40
N ARG A 3 9.23 -10.31 9.53
CA ARG A 3 9.91 -9.05 9.80
C ARG A 3 9.09 -7.91 9.20
N ARG A 4 8.87 -6.87 9.99
CA ARG A 4 8.52 -5.53 9.51
C ARG A 4 9.78 -4.89 8.97
N GLY A 5 9.72 -4.27 7.80
CA GLY A 5 10.81 -3.48 7.25
C GLY A 5 10.39 -2.03 7.05
N PRO A 6 11.33 -1.08 7.16
CA PRO A 6 11.17 0.20 6.48
C PRO A 6 11.49 0.07 4.99
N ALA A 7 10.98 0.99 4.18
CA ALA A 7 11.48 1.26 2.83
C ALA A 7 12.18 2.62 2.81
N VAL A 8 13.16 2.80 1.91
CA VAL A 8 13.92 4.04 1.78
C VAL A 8 13.99 4.42 0.30
N ALA A 9 13.61 5.65 -0.01
CA ALA A 9 13.70 6.26 -1.35
C ALA A 9 13.75 7.79 -1.21
N ASP A 10 14.44 8.50 -2.11
CA ASP A 10 14.44 9.97 -2.20
C ASP A 10 14.62 10.71 -0.87
N ASN A 11 15.59 10.27 -0.06
CA ASN A 11 15.90 10.82 1.27
C ASN A 11 14.77 10.70 2.32
N LEU A 12 13.77 9.85 2.05
CA LEU A 12 12.69 9.49 2.96
C LEU A 12 12.78 8.02 3.38
N VAL A 13 12.49 7.77 4.65
CA VAL A 13 12.23 6.45 5.21
C VAL A 13 10.73 6.30 5.47
N TYR A 14 10.15 5.25 4.92
CA TYR A 14 8.74 4.90 5.03
C TYR A 14 8.60 3.71 5.96
N HIS A 15 7.74 3.79 6.97
CA HIS A 15 7.51 2.68 7.89
C HIS A 15 6.10 2.71 8.44
N VAL A 16 5.61 1.54 8.83
CA VAL A 16 4.32 1.42 9.52
C VAL A 16 4.51 1.74 11.00
N ALA A 17 3.72 2.66 11.52
CA ALA A 17 3.67 3.04 12.93
C ALA A 17 2.22 3.35 13.35
N GLU A 18 1.78 2.80 14.48
CA GLU A 18 0.45 3.07 15.06
C GLU A 18 -0.71 2.87 14.05
N PHE A 19 -0.70 1.77 13.30
CA PHE A 19 -1.71 1.45 12.28
C PHE A 19 -1.80 2.48 11.14
N GLY A 20 -0.75 3.27 10.93
CA GLY A 20 -0.60 4.15 9.78
C GLY A 20 0.79 4.02 9.19
N VAL A 21 1.03 4.71 8.08
CA VAL A 21 2.35 4.82 7.45
C VAL A 21 2.87 6.22 7.59
N GLU A 22 4.14 6.34 7.91
CA GLU A 22 4.83 7.61 8.05
C GLU A 22 6.05 7.64 7.13
N ALA A 23 6.23 8.78 6.46
CA ALA A 23 7.50 9.15 5.85
C ALA A 23 8.27 10.09 6.77
N ARG A 24 9.56 9.82 6.93
CA ARG A 24 10.48 10.64 7.72
C ARG A 24 11.73 10.95 6.92
N ARG A 25 12.34 12.11 7.13
CA ARG A 25 13.65 12.42 6.53
C ARG A 25 14.70 11.46 7.07
N VAL A 26 15.51 10.88 6.20
CA VAL A 26 16.57 9.94 6.59
C VAL A 26 17.60 10.60 7.51
N GLU A 27 17.95 11.86 7.23
CA GLU A 27 18.98 12.59 7.96
C GLU A 27 18.55 13.02 9.37
N THR A 28 17.30 13.44 9.53
CA THR A 28 16.83 14.09 10.77
C THR A 28 15.81 13.27 11.56
N GLY A 29 15.19 12.26 10.94
CA GLY A 29 14.07 11.51 11.51
C GLY A 29 12.77 12.31 11.62
N GLU A 30 12.75 13.55 11.14
CA GLU A 30 11.57 14.41 11.14
C GLU A 30 10.48 13.81 10.25
N ARG A 31 9.25 13.74 10.77
CA ARG A 31 8.09 13.26 10.02
C ARG A 31 7.67 14.29 8.98
N VAL A 32 7.68 13.87 7.72
CA VAL A 32 7.22 14.66 6.58
C VAL A 32 5.71 14.55 6.45
N TRP A 33 5.19 13.32 6.47
CA TRP A 33 3.75 13.05 6.37
C TRP A 33 3.35 11.79 7.13
N ARG A 34 2.03 11.64 7.34
CA ARG A 34 1.41 10.43 7.87
C ARG A 34 0.11 10.14 7.13
N PHE A 35 -0.09 8.87 6.81
CA PHE A 35 -1.33 8.34 6.27
C PHE A 35 -1.94 7.32 7.24
N GLY A 36 -3.22 7.47 7.55
CA GLY A 36 -3.98 6.53 8.37
C GLY A 36 -3.60 6.50 9.86
N GLY A 37 -4.24 5.59 10.57
CA GLY A 37 -4.09 5.37 12.01
C GLY A 37 -5.37 4.90 12.67
N ARG A 38 -5.33 4.72 13.99
CA ARG A 38 -6.50 4.30 14.79
C ARG A 38 -7.46 5.45 15.03
N THR A 39 -8.03 5.98 13.96
CA THR A 39 -9.08 6.99 14.01
C THR A 39 -10.27 6.48 13.21
N GLU A 40 -11.47 6.67 13.76
CA GLU A 40 -12.67 6.17 13.13
C GLU A 40 -12.84 6.74 11.71
N GLY A 41 -13.12 5.85 10.75
CA GLY A 41 -13.30 6.21 9.34
C GLY A 41 -12.00 6.49 8.59
N GLN A 42 -10.84 6.37 9.23
CA GLN A 42 -9.54 6.47 8.56
C GLN A 42 -9.03 5.08 8.11
N PRO A 43 -8.16 5.06 7.09
CA PRO A 43 -7.37 3.88 6.76
C PRO A 43 -6.51 3.41 7.94
N GLU A 44 -6.48 2.10 8.15
CA GLU A 44 -5.57 1.41 9.06
C GLU A 44 -4.66 0.49 8.27
N ILE A 45 -3.36 0.54 8.57
CA ILE A 45 -2.34 -0.28 7.93
C ILE A 45 -1.97 -1.44 8.86
N ASP A 46 -1.88 -2.65 8.31
CA ASP A 46 -1.45 -3.80 9.09
C ASP A 46 -0.02 -3.55 9.62
N LEU A 47 0.13 -3.72 10.94
CA LEU A 47 1.39 -3.50 11.63
C LEU A 47 2.51 -4.43 11.21
N VAL A 48 2.27 -5.52 10.49
CA VAL A 48 3.32 -6.38 9.95
C VAL A 48 3.66 -6.11 8.48
N SER A 49 2.97 -5.16 7.84
CA SER A 49 3.24 -4.74 6.48
C SER A 49 4.59 -4.05 6.36
N THR A 50 5.19 -4.21 5.18
CA THR A 50 6.37 -3.45 4.76
C THR A 50 5.92 -2.56 3.59
N PRO A 51 6.00 -1.22 3.70
CA PRO A 51 5.69 -0.34 2.58
C PRO A 51 6.61 -0.64 1.40
N VAL A 52 6.09 -0.54 0.19
CA VAL A 52 6.91 -0.61 -1.02
C VAL A 52 6.85 0.73 -1.73
N VAL A 53 8.01 1.24 -2.14
CA VAL A 53 8.12 2.51 -2.86
C VAL A 53 8.58 2.19 -4.27
N ALA A 54 7.86 2.71 -5.27
CA ALA A 54 8.25 2.63 -6.66
C ALA A 54 7.83 3.92 -7.37
N SER A 55 8.75 4.50 -8.14
CA SER A 55 8.56 5.82 -8.77
C SER A 55 8.10 6.84 -7.71
N ASP A 56 6.96 7.49 -7.92
CA ASP A 56 6.40 8.50 -7.02
C ASP A 56 5.30 7.96 -6.10
N SER A 57 5.20 6.63 -5.93
CA SER A 57 4.10 5.98 -5.21
C SER A 57 4.57 5.07 -4.07
N VAL A 58 3.78 5.01 -3.00
CA VAL A 58 3.94 4.11 -1.86
C VAL A 58 2.74 3.16 -1.79
N TYR A 59 3.03 1.86 -1.80
CA TYR A 59 2.04 0.79 -1.81
C TYR A 59 1.98 0.12 -0.44
N VAL A 60 0.81 0.16 0.19
CA VAL A 60 0.61 -0.35 1.56
C VAL A 60 -0.74 -1.07 1.68
N PRO A 61 -0.76 -2.33 2.13
CA PRO A 61 -2.02 -3.02 2.37
C PRO A 61 -2.62 -2.63 3.73
N GLY A 62 -3.94 -2.45 3.77
CA GLY A 62 -4.68 -2.06 4.96
C GLY A 62 -6.20 -2.21 4.80
N TRP A 63 -6.96 -1.64 5.72
CA TRP A 63 -8.43 -1.66 5.70
C TRP A 63 -8.99 -0.35 6.24
N ILE A 64 -10.30 -0.14 6.14
CA ILE A 64 -10.99 1.01 6.74
C ILE A 64 -11.92 0.48 7.82
N GLN A 65 -11.87 1.01 9.05
CA GLN A 65 -12.59 0.46 10.21
C GLN A 65 -14.11 0.28 10.04
N ARG A 66 -14.76 1.06 9.18
CA ARG A 66 -16.20 0.92 8.92
C ARG A 66 -16.51 -0.04 7.76
N ASP A 67 -15.50 -0.32 6.94
CA ASP A 67 -15.53 -1.31 5.87
C ASP A 67 -14.55 -2.45 6.24
N THR A 68 -14.75 -3.05 7.41
CA THR A 68 -13.95 -4.22 7.84
C THR A 68 -14.25 -5.45 7.01
N MET A 69 -15.15 -5.37 6.02
CA MET A 69 -15.45 -6.49 5.17
C MET A 69 -14.36 -6.68 4.11
N TYR A 70 -13.79 -5.59 3.58
CA TYR A 70 -12.83 -5.66 2.50
C TYR A 70 -11.48 -5.02 2.83
N GLY A 71 -10.44 -5.69 2.35
CA GLY A 71 -9.08 -5.20 2.45
C GLY A 71 -8.69 -4.43 1.20
N HIS A 72 -7.77 -3.51 1.36
CA HIS A 72 -7.35 -2.61 0.30
C HIS A 72 -5.83 -2.60 0.16
N LEU A 73 -5.38 -2.44 -1.08
CA LEU A 73 -4.06 -1.91 -1.39
C LEU A 73 -4.19 -0.41 -1.60
N PHE A 74 -3.65 0.39 -0.68
CA PHE A 74 -3.59 1.84 -0.83
C PHE A 74 -2.35 2.22 -1.64
N VAL A 75 -2.53 3.18 -2.55
CA VAL A 75 -1.47 3.80 -3.33
C VAL A 75 -1.41 5.26 -2.92
N LEU A 76 -0.28 5.66 -2.34
CA LEU A 76 -0.07 7.00 -1.81
C LEU A 76 0.96 7.73 -2.63
N ASP A 77 0.82 9.05 -2.75
CA ASP A 77 1.89 9.91 -3.23
C ASP A 77 3.09 9.85 -2.29
N ALA A 78 4.28 9.57 -2.81
CA ALA A 78 5.47 9.33 -2.01
C ALA A 78 5.96 10.59 -1.26
N GLN A 79 5.66 11.78 -1.77
CA GLN A 79 6.13 13.05 -1.21
C GLN A 79 5.09 13.71 -0.30
N ALA A 80 3.80 13.56 -0.63
CA ALA A 80 2.69 14.18 0.10
C ALA A 80 1.99 13.23 1.07
N GLY A 81 2.08 11.92 0.87
CA GLY A 81 1.37 10.92 1.67
C GLY A 81 -0.14 10.90 1.43
N THR A 82 -0.62 11.56 0.38
CA THR A 82 -2.03 11.59 0.01
C THR A 82 -2.40 10.34 -0.78
N GLU A 83 -3.57 9.75 -0.50
CA GLU A 83 -4.09 8.63 -1.29
C GLU A 83 -4.34 9.08 -2.74
N GLN A 84 -3.62 8.46 -3.68
CA GLN A 84 -3.84 8.62 -5.11
C GLN A 84 -5.00 7.72 -5.57
N THR A 85 -4.97 6.46 -5.13
CA THR A 85 -6.01 5.47 -5.40
C THR A 85 -5.95 4.32 -4.39
N ARG A 86 -6.93 3.42 -4.44
CA ARG A 86 -6.91 2.15 -3.74
C ARG A 86 -7.61 1.06 -4.53
N VAL A 87 -7.16 -0.18 -4.34
CA VAL A 87 -7.78 -1.35 -4.96
C VAL A 87 -8.28 -2.30 -3.89
N GLU A 88 -9.47 -2.85 -4.09
CA GLU A 88 -10.05 -3.88 -3.22
C GLU A 88 -9.38 -5.23 -3.47
N LEU A 89 -8.90 -5.88 -2.41
CA LEU A 89 -8.22 -7.18 -2.42
C LEU A 89 -9.11 -8.31 -1.90
N GLY A 90 -10.43 -8.13 -1.93
CA GLY A 90 -11.39 -9.07 -1.38
C GLY A 90 -11.51 -8.97 0.14
N ARG A 91 -11.99 -10.03 0.78
CA ARG A 91 -12.38 -9.97 2.20
C ARG A 91 -11.17 -9.76 3.11
N ASN A 92 -11.31 -8.91 4.13
CA ASN A 92 -10.21 -8.62 5.06
C ASN A 92 -9.60 -9.84 5.75
N GLN A 93 -10.41 -10.88 6.00
CA GLN A 93 -9.96 -12.13 6.63
C GLN A 93 -9.06 -12.96 5.71
N GLU A 94 -9.23 -12.78 4.41
CA GLU A 94 -8.46 -13.42 3.35
C GLU A 94 -7.28 -12.53 2.95
N MET A 95 -7.34 -11.23 3.22
CA MET A 95 -6.27 -10.32 2.89
C MET A 95 -5.04 -10.64 3.73
N GLY A 96 -4.10 -11.31 3.07
CA GLY A 96 -2.87 -11.75 3.70
C GLY A 96 -2.01 -10.55 4.06
N ARG A 97 -1.24 -10.73 5.13
CA ARG A 97 -0.21 -9.80 5.61
C ARG A 97 1.01 -9.76 4.69
N SER A 98 0.76 -9.75 3.39
CA SER A 98 1.72 -9.92 2.32
C SER A 98 2.36 -8.58 2.01
N THR A 99 3.67 -8.57 1.81
CA THR A 99 4.34 -7.41 1.25
C THR A 99 4.07 -7.41 -0.26
N PRO A 100 3.52 -6.33 -0.85
CA PRO A 100 3.33 -6.27 -2.29
C PRO A 100 4.67 -6.37 -3.01
N ALA A 101 4.67 -6.81 -4.27
CA ALA A 101 5.85 -6.77 -5.13
C ALA A 101 5.56 -5.84 -6.31
N VAL A 102 6.51 -4.95 -6.64
CA VAL A 102 6.30 -3.93 -7.67
C VAL A 102 7.38 -4.06 -8.74
N THR A 103 6.96 -3.92 -9.99
CA THR A 103 7.81 -3.83 -11.19
C THR A 103 7.65 -2.43 -11.80
N SER A 104 8.21 -2.17 -12.98
CA SER A 104 7.94 -0.92 -13.70
C SER A 104 6.46 -0.70 -13.97
N ASP A 105 5.72 -1.77 -14.27
CA ASP A 105 4.39 -1.67 -14.90
C ASP A 105 3.29 -2.37 -14.08
N LEU A 106 3.68 -3.28 -13.19
CA LEU A 106 2.76 -4.12 -12.41
C LEU A 106 3.05 -4.08 -10.92
N VAL A 107 1.97 -4.13 -10.14
CA VAL A 107 1.93 -4.31 -8.70
C VAL A 107 1.24 -5.62 -8.39
N PHE A 108 1.90 -6.48 -7.63
CA PHE A 108 1.40 -7.78 -7.23
C PHE A 108 1.04 -7.79 -5.75
N ALA A 109 -0.14 -8.32 -5.43
CA ALA A 109 -0.60 -8.50 -4.05
C ALA A 109 -1.13 -9.92 -3.86
N ALA A 110 -0.62 -10.63 -2.86
CA ALA A 110 -1.05 -11.97 -2.53
C ALA A 110 -1.97 -11.97 -1.30
N THR A 111 -3.02 -12.79 -1.33
CA THR A 111 -3.94 -13.00 -0.19
C THR A 111 -3.56 -14.27 0.58
N ASP A 112 -3.96 -14.35 1.85
CA ASP A 112 -3.82 -15.59 2.64
C ASP A 112 -4.77 -16.69 2.15
N ALA A 113 -5.78 -16.36 1.33
CA ALA A 113 -6.62 -17.31 0.61
C ALA A 113 -5.89 -18.01 -0.57
N GLY A 114 -4.69 -17.55 -0.92
CA GLY A 114 -3.88 -18.11 -2.00
C GLY A 114 -4.08 -17.44 -3.36
N ASP A 115 -4.84 -16.34 -3.41
CA ASP A 115 -5.00 -15.54 -4.62
C ASP A 115 -3.80 -14.62 -4.84
N LEU A 116 -3.46 -14.40 -6.11
CA LEU A 116 -2.45 -13.43 -6.53
C LEU A 116 -3.10 -12.44 -7.49
N TYR A 117 -3.18 -11.19 -7.06
CA TYR A 117 -3.66 -10.08 -7.87
C TYR A 117 -2.48 -9.38 -8.54
N ALA A 118 -2.71 -8.91 -9.77
CA ALA A 118 -1.79 -8.04 -10.50
C ALA A 118 -2.56 -6.78 -10.94
N PHE A 119 -2.01 -5.62 -10.63
CA PHE A 119 -2.56 -4.31 -10.99
C PHE A 119 -1.55 -3.59 -11.86
N GLY A 120 -1.99 -3.03 -12.98
CA GLY A 120 -1.19 -2.17 -13.83
C GLY A 120 -2.03 -1.00 -14.30
N GLU A 121 -1.38 0.02 -14.82
CA GLU A 121 -2.09 1.04 -15.58
C GLU A 121 -2.65 0.43 -16.86
N CYS A 122 -3.82 0.90 -17.26
CA CYS A 122 -4.37 0.47 -18.53
C CYS A 122 -3.69 1.23 -19.66
N GLY A 123 -2.84 0.53 -20.42
CA GLY A 123 -2.16 1.13 -21.59
C GLY A 123 -3.16 1.43 -22.71
N THR A 124 -3.95 0.43 -23.09
CA THR A 124 -5.03 0.59 -24.07
C THR A 124 -6.20 -0.32 -23.75
N SER A 125 -7.41 0.02 -24.21
CA SER A 125 -8.58 -0.84 -24.09
C SER A 125 -9.13 -1.22 -25.46
N ILE A 126 -9.46 -2.50 -25.64
CA ILE A 126 -10.17 -3.02 -26.81
C ILE A 126 -11.42 -3.73 -26.30
N LEU A 127 -12.60 -3.28 -26.74
CA LEU A 127 -13.89 -3.88 -26.37
C LEU A 127 -14.04 -4.04 -24.84
N ASP A 128 -13.80 -2.95 -24.09
CA ASP A 128 -13.86 -2.88 -22.63
C ASP A 128 -12.88 -3.81 -21.88
N SER A 129 -11.96 -4.46 -22.60
CA SER A 129 -10.87 -5.23 -22.02
C SER A 129 -9.60 -4.40 -22.02
N CYS A 130 -9.04 -4.22 -20.83
CA CYS A 130 -7.77 -3.53 -20.66
C CYS A 130 -6.61 -4.41 -21.12
N LEU A 131 -5.75 -3.88 -21.99
CA LEU A 131 -4.46 -4.44 -22.33
C LEU A 131 -3.40 -3.68 -21.55
N ILE A 132 -2.64 -4.43 -20.76
CA ILE A 132 -1.42 -3.94 -20.10
C ILE A 132 -0.31 -4.10 -21.16
N ASP A 133 0.43 -3.03 -21.44
CA ASP A 133 1.52 -3.03 -22.43
C ASP A 133 2.73 -3.86 -21.97
#